data_AF-A0A939WDY7-F1
#
_entry.id   AF-A0A939WDY7-F1
#
_cell.length_a   1.000
_cell.length_b   1.000
_cell.length_c   1.000
_cell.angle_alpha   90.00
_cell.angle_beta   90.00
_cell.angle_gamma   90.00
#
_symmetry.space_group_name_H-M   'P 1'
#
loop_
_entity.id
_entity.type
_entity.pdbx_description
1 polymer ?
#
loop_
_entity_poly.entity_id
_entity_poly.type
_entity_poly.pdbx_seq_one_letter_code
_entity_poly.pdbx_strand_id
1 'polypeptide(L)'
;MKKRISVLLVLAMLLSMTTALASCSKAEETTKKKKTKKTKETVETTDPDLTDTEPSESPSKDIPTETPESSDDVVPTDTSDSSDASFGKDSEVSSMVEEQGTIVQIGPHEIPAYEYHQVTVEEQEIVNVDGLVIKVTGYSLQNGNARTFKMNIDNQTGHPIKLMNEMLRINGFEMSGFFYEELEDQTNTDVDFEFFMTLGTDIGDWDPRTVDMKFSVEYTDTEATFKTDVGSFQTSLAGEEVSYDFSYGATLFDDGTMNVTAIDYSTDSYGDGILLLYIENNRDTTMLFDREYIRVNGVELTTLIYSFVEPHSKKIESVYIRKSQLDELNIKDVKTIALTMMIREEDNFQDKIYGEPVIIKFD
;
A
#
# COMPACT_ATOMS: atom_id res chain seq x y z
N MET A 1 46.99 -5.55 9.85
CA MET A 1 46.76 -6.10 8.50
C MET A 1 45.41 -6.85 8.53
N LYS A 2 44.27 -6.15 8.36
CA LYS A 2 42.87 -6.68 8.24
C LYS A 2 41.85 -5.52 8.30
N LYS A 3 41.87 -4.57 7.36
CA LYS A 3 40.84 -3.50 7.24
C LYS A 3 40.65 -3.00 5.79
N ARG A 4 40.70 -3.90 4.78
CA ARG A 4 40.56 -3.50 3.36
C ARG A 4 39.67 -4.41 2.50
N ILE A 5 38.86 -5.29 3.08
CA ILE A 5 38.01 -6.20 2.28
C ILE A 5 36.58 -5.65 2.08
N SER A 6 36.06 -4.80 2.98
CA SER A 6 34.65 -4.40 2.90
C SER A 6 34.31 -3.29 1.87
N VAL A 7 35.30 -2.55 1.35
CA VAL A 7 35.04 -1.47 0.39
C VAL A 7 34.96 -1.99 -1.07
N LEU A 8 35.58 -3.13 -1.37
CA LEU A 8 35.58 -3.69 -2.72
C LEU A 8 34.26 -4.40 -3.09
N LEU A 9 33.49 -4.87 -2.10
CA LEU A 9 32.21 -5.54 -2.33
C LEU A 9 31.06 -4.57 -2.60
N VAL A 10 31.09 -3.39 -1.97
CA VAL A 10 30.10 -2.31 -2.23
C VAL A 10 30.32 -1.65 -3.59
N LEU A 11 31.59 -1.53 -4.04
CA LEU A 11 31.88 -0.96 -5.35
C LEU A 11 31.53 -1.90 -6.52
N ALA A 12 31.49 -3.21 -6.29
CA ALA A 12 31.11 -4.20 -7.31
C ALA A 12 29.59 -4.25 -7.55
N MET A 13 28.76 -3.94 -6.55
CA MET A 13 27.30 -3.89 -6.69
C MET A 13 26.80 -2.62 -7.40
N LEU A 14 27.54 -1.51 -7.30
CA LEU A 14 27.19 -0.25 -8.00
C LEU A 14 27.53 -0.28 -9.50
N LEU A 15 28.43 -1.17 -9.96
CA LEU A 15 28.83 -1.25 -11.37
C LEU A 15 27.92 -2.16 -12.21
N SER A 16 27.10 -3.03 -11.62
CA SER A 16 26.13 -3.86 -12.36
C SER A 16 24.83 -3.13 -12.70
N MET A 17 24.49 -2.05 -11.99
CA MET A 17 23.28 -1.25 -12.24
C MET A 17 23.37 -0.31 -13.46
N THR A 18 24.53 -0.15 -14.10
CA THR A 18 24.70 0.77 -15.25
C THR A 18 24.70 0.09 -16.62
N THR A 19 24.47 -1.23 -16.72
CA THR A 19 24.47 -1.95 -18.02
C THR A 19 23.11 -2.51 -18.46
N ALA A 20 22.03 -2.31 -17.70
CA ALA A 20 20.68 -2.76 -18.10
C ALA A 20 19.88 -1.74 -18.95
N LEU A 21 20.46 -0.59 -19.31
CA LEU A 21 19.83 0.43 -20.17
C LEU A 21 20.63 0.64 -21.47
N ALA A 22 20.82 -0.40 -22.27
CA ALA A 22 21.15 -0.29 -23.69
C ALA A 22 21.13 -1.66 -24.41
N SER A 23 19.95 -2.24 -24.63
CA SER A 23 19.79 -3.21 -25.72
C SER A 23 18.33 -3.33 -26.15
N CYS A 24 17.84 -2.28 -26.81
CA CYS A 24 16.66 -2.37 -27.64
C CYS A 24 16.91 -1.55 -28.90
N SER A 25 17.59 -2.14 -29.89
CA SER A 25 17.40 -1.78 -31.30
C SER A 25 17.95 -2.87 -32.22
N LYS A 26 17.15 -3.19 -33.24
CA LYS A 26 17.45 -3.94 -34.48
C LYS A 26 17.54 -5.47 -34.37
N ALA A 27 16.38 -6.12 -34.57
CA ALA A 27 16.33 -7.38 -35.30
C ALA A 27 16.11 -7.07 -36.78
N GLU A 28 17.18 -7.26 -37.56
CA GLU A 28 17.21 -7.12 -39.01
C GLU A 28 16.64 -8.38 -39.67
N GLU A 29 15.80 -8.14 -40.65
CA GLU A 29 15.12 -9.09 -41.53
C GLU A 29 16.13 -9.97 -42.28
N THR A 30 16.06 -11.30 -42.11
CA THR A 30 16.71 -12.23 -43.04
C THR A 30 15.76 -13.33 -43.50
N THR A 31 15.14 -13.05 -44.65
CA THR A 31 14.56 -14.03 -45.57
C THR A 31 15.46 -15.23 -45.84
N LYS A 32 14.97 -16.45 -45.57
CA LYS A 32 15.37 -17.66 -46.31
C LYS A 32 14.14 -18.48 -46.72
N LYS A 33 13.92 -18.48 -48.04
CA LYS A 33 13.00 -19.33 -48.80
C LYS A 33 13.15 -20.81 -48.44
N LYS A 34 12.02 -21.51 -48.24
CA LYS A 34 11.89 -22.91 -48.60
C LYS A 34 10.53 -23.18 -49.25
N LYS A 35 10.60 -23.54 -50.54
CA LYS A 35 9.49 -23.99 -51.39
C LYS A 35 9.07 -25.42 -51.00
N THR A 36 7.77 -25.66 -50.85
CA THR A 36 7.05 -26.86 -51.34
C THR A 36 5.55 -26.58 -51.28
N LYS A 37 4.89 -26.25 -52.39
CA LYS A 37 4.17 -27.14 -53.35
C LYS A 37 2.71 -27.42 -52.93
N LYS A 38 1.85 -26.48 -53.33
CA LYS A 38 0.53 -26.61 -53.98
C LYS A 38 -0.11 -28.02 -53.97
N THR A 39 -1.28 -28.12 -53.35
CA THR A 39 -2.44 -28.82 -53.94
C THR A 39 -3.64 -27.88 -53.82
N LYS A 40 -4.43 -27.87 -54.90
CA LYS A 40 -5.43 -26.90 -55.30
C LYS A 40 -6.76 -27.63 -55.25
N GLU A 41 -7.77 -27.07 -54.60
CA GLU A 41 -9.16 -27.30 -54.98
C GLU A 41 -9.95 -26.01 -54.78
N THR A 42 -10.78 -25.73 -55.78
CA THR A 42 -11.47 -24.47 -56.07
C THR A 42 -12.88 -24.85 -56.44
N VAL A 43 -13.89 -24.24 -55.82
CA VAL A 43 -15.25 -24.02 -56.35
C VAL A 43 -15.79 -22.77 -55.61
N GLU A 44 -15.79 -21.57 -56.20
CA GLU A 44 -16.86 -20.93 -57.00
C GLU A 44 -18.22 -20.84 -56.28
N THR A 45 -18.51 -19.70 -55.62
CA THR A 45 -19.35 -18.56 -56.08
C THR A 45 -20.86 -18.82 -56.10
N THR A 46 -21.64 -18.06 -55.32
CA THR A 46 -22.71 -17.17 -55.83
C THR A 46 -23.31 -16.31 -54.71
N ASP A 47 -23.13 -15.00 -54.82
CA ASP A 47 -24.14 -14.00 -54.41
C ASP A 47 -25.21 -13.92 -55.50
N PRO A 48 -26.45 -13.57 -55.14
CA PRO A 48 -26.98 -12.33 -55.70
C PRO A 48 -27.87 -11.51 -54.73
N ASP A 49 -27.59 -10.21 -54.77
CA ASP A 49 -28.54 -9.10 -55.02
C ASP A 49 -29.40 -8.51 -53.87
N LEU A 50 -28.98 -7.28 -53.53
CA LEU A 50 -29.73 -6.03 -53.30
C LEU A 50 -31.23 -6.09 -52.96
N THR A 51 -31.62 -5.34 -51.93
CA THR A 51 -32.68 -4.32 -52.08
C THR A 51 -32.53 -3.18 -51.06
N ASP A 52 -32.57 -1.97 -51.61
CA ASP A 52 -32.63 -0.67 -50.95
C ASP A 52 -33.83 -0.50 -50.02
N THR A 53 -33.64 0.16 -48.88
CA THR A 53 -34.62 1.14 -48.36
C THR A 53 -34.01 2.07 -47.30
N GLU A 54 -33.76 3.32 -47.68
CA GLU A 54 -33.74 4.50 -46.80
C GLU A 54 -35.00 5.36 -47.14
N PRO A 55 -35.29 6.46 -46.42
CA PRO A 55 -35.41 6.63 -44.98
C PRO A 55 -36.78 7.28 -44.62
N SER A 56 -37.19 7.22 -43.35
CA SER A 56 -38.40 7.89 -42.86
C SER A 56 -38.05 9.16 -42.09
N GLU A 57 -38.29 10.32 -42.70
CA GLU A 57 -38.37 11.64 -42.08
C GLU A 57 -39.58 11.73 -41.11
N SER A 58 -39.47 12.34 -39.92
CA SER A 58 -39.95 13.71 -39.57
C SER A 58 -40.47 13.69 -38.11
N PRO A 59 -40.70 14.82 -37.40
CA PRO A 59 -40.24 16.19 -37.64
C PRO A 59 -39.55 16.85 -36.42
N SER A 60 -38.78 17.90 -36.72
CA SER A 60 -38.27 18.90 -35.78
C SER A 60 -39.40 19.74 -35.16
N LYS A 61 -39.14 20.27 -33.96
CA LYS A 61 -39.80 21.45 -33.42
C LYS A 61 -38.73 22.48 -33.07
N ASP A 62 -38.71 23.56 -33.85
CA ASP A 62 -38.10 24.85 -33.54
C ASP A 62 -38.90 25.53 -32.39
N ILE A 63 -38.32 26.28 -31.44
CA ILE A 63 -38.05 27.75 -31.37
C ILE A 63 -38.09 28.11 -29.84
N PRO A 64 -37.51 29.19 -29.26
CA PRO A 64 -36.41 30.09 -29.66
C PRO A 64 -35.29 30.26 -28.61
N THR A 65 -34.15 30.73 -29.10
CA THR A 65 -33.13 31.51 -28.39
C THR A 65 -33.56 32.97 -28.27
N GLU A 66 -33.53 33.56 -27.08
CA GLU A 66 -33.46 35.02 -26.90
C GLU A 66 -32.42 35.37 -25.83
N THR A 67 -31.37 36.05 -26.30
CA THR A 67 -30.53 36.95 -25.52
C THR A 67 -31.16 38.35 -25.61
N PRO A 68 -31.07 39.16 -24.56
CA PRO A 68 -30.79 40.56 -24.82
C PRO A 68 -29.60 41.11 -24.01
N GLU A 69 -28.85 41.88 -24.79
CA GLU A 69 -27.91 42.95 -24.57
C GLU A 69 -27.73 43.62 -23.18
N SER A 70 -26.47 44.03 -23.05
CA SER A 70 -25.84 45.04 -22.20
C SER A 70 -26.63 46.32 -21.93
N SER A 71 -26.40 46.88 -20.73
CA SER A 71 -26.16 48.32 -20.60
C SER A 71 -25.13 48.58 -19.50
N ASP A 72 -24.14 49.40 -19.88
CA ASP A 72 -23.17 50.06 -19.03
C ASP A 72 -23.87 51.03 -18.05
N ASP A 73 -23.33 51.19 -16.84
CA ASP A 73 -23.13 52.53 -16.26
C ASP A 73 -22.22 52.50 -15.01
N VAL A 74 -20.98 52.97 -15.23
CA VAL A 74 -20.21 53.97 -14.47
C VAL A 74 -20.40 54.09 -12.93
N VAL A 75 -19.38 53.57 -12.22
CA VAL A 75 -18.60 54.10 -11.07
C VAL A 75 -19.07 55.44 -10.43
N PRO A 76 -19.09 55.55 -9.09
CA PRO A 76 -17.96 56.19 -8.41
C PRO A 76 -17.40 55.43 -7.20
N THR A 77 -16.08 55.47 -7.13
CA THR A 77 -15.20 55.24 -5.98
C THR A 77 -15.57 56.11 -4.78
N ASP A 78 -15.57 55.55 -3.57
CA ASP A 78 -14.77 56.12 -2.48
C ASP A 78 -14.51 55.14 -1.32
N THR A 79 -13.60 55.59 -0.46
CA THR A 79 -12.61 54.90 0.36
C THR A 79 -13.07 54.46 1.77
N SER A 80 -12.20 53.65 2.40
CA SER A 80 -12.02 53.35 3.83
C SER A 80 -13.13 52.62 4.60
N ASP A 81 -12.85 51.40 5.05
CA ASP A 81 -12.64 51.18 6.48
C ASP A 81 -11.99 49.82 6.77
N SER A 82 -10.87 49.86 7.50
CA SER A 82 -10.23 48.72 8.12
C SER A 82 -11.06 48.29 9.34
N SER A 83 -11.52 47.04 9.36
CA SER A 83 -12.00 46.42 10.61
C SER A 83 -11.17 45.19 10.91
N ASP A 84 -10.29 45.37 11.89
CA ASP A 84 -9.73 44.33 12.75
C ASP A 84 -10.84 43.39 13.22
N ALA A 85 -10.77 42.12 12.81
CA ALA A 85 -11.47 41.05 13.47
C ALA A 85 -10.47 40.31 14.37
N SER A 86 -10.68 40.47 15.67
CA SER A 86 -9.89 39.94 16.76
C SER A 86 -9.69 38.42 16.67
N PHE A 87 -8.44 37.97 16.58
CA PHE A 87 -8.03 36.66 17.11
C PHE A 87 -7.82 36.84 18.61
N GLY A 88 -8.83 36.47 19.39
CA GLY A 88 -8.80 36.50 20.84
C GLY A 88 -9.20 35.15 21.42
N LYS A 89 -8.20 34.50 22.03
CA LYS A 89 -8.30 33.40 23.00
C LYS A 89 -8.84 32.06 22.50
N ASP A 90 -7.88 31.17 22.20
CA ASP A 90 -7.82 29.81 22.73
C ASP A 90 -6.33 29.38 22.67
N SER A 91 -5.55 29.85 23.64
CA SER A 91 -4.10 29.64 23.74
C SER A 91 -3.69 29.27 25.17
N GLU A 92 -4.58 28.55 25.88
CA GLU A 92 -4.36 28.10 27.26
C GLU A 92 -4.51 26.58 27.43
N VAL A 93 -4.07 25.78 26.45
CA VAL A 93 -3.93 24.31 26.61
C VAL A 93 -2.52 23.79 26.24
N SER A 94 -1.54 24.67 26.02
CA SER A 94 -0.22 24.25 25.48
C SER A 94 0.91 24.13 26.52
N SER A 95 0.66 24.32 27.82
CA SER A 95 1.75 24.38 28.82
C SER A 95 1.66 23.42 30.01
N MET A 96 0.86 22.34 29.95
CA MET A 96 0.65 21.45 31.11
C MET A 96 0.93 19.95 30.92
N VAL A 97 1.58 19.49 29.85
CA VAL A 97 1.65 18.04 29.55
C VAL A 97 3.05 17.41 29.76
N GLU A 98 4.03 18.10 30.34
CA GLU A 98 5.30 17.43 30.69
C GLU A 98 5.24 16.52 31.93
N GLU A 99 4.14 16.52 32.72
CA GLU A 99 4.09 15.78 33.99
C GLU A 99 3.07 14.63 34.11
N GLN A 100 2.21 14.36 33.13
CA GLN A 100 1.11 13.38 33.30
C GLN A 100 1.16 12.13 32.41
N GLY A 101 2.31 11.81 31.81
CA GLY A 101 2.45 10.59 31.01
C GLY A 101 3.00 9.40 31.78
N THR A 102 2.56 8.20 31.43
CA THR A 102 3.21 6.97 31.88
C THR A 102 4.60 6.90 31.26
N ILE A 103 5.64 6.84 32.10
CA ILE A 103 7.02 6.78 31.62
C ILE A 103 7.42 5.32 31.42
N VAL A 104 7.84 4.99 30.20
CA VAL A 104 8.34 3.66 29.82
C VAL A 104 9.74 3.82 29.23
N GLN A 105 10.65 2.93 29.59
CA GLN A 105 11.97 2.85 28.97
C GLN A 105 11.92 1.76 27.90
N ILE A 106 12.26 2.10 26.66
CA ILE A 106 12.56 1.10 25.63
C ILE A 106 14.08 1.06 25.52
N GLY A 107 14.65 -0.08 25.88
CA GLY A 107 16.07 -0.35 25.70
C GLY A 107 16.37 -0.87 24.30
N PRO A 108 17.66 -0.96 23.92
CA PRO A 108 18.04 -1.69 22.72
C PRO A 108 17.56 -3.13 22.82
N HIS A 109 16.85 -3.60 21.80
CA HIS A 109 16.47 -4.99 21.65
C HIS A 109 17.14 -5.58 20.41
N GLU A 110 17.58 -6.83 20.50
CA GLU A 110 18.11 -7.54 19.35
C GLU A 110 16.95 -8.25 18.65
N ILE A 111 16.71 -7.89 17.40
CA ILE A 111 15.83 -8.67 16.53
C ILE A 111 16.53 -10.02 16.30
N PRO A 112 15.89 -11.15 16.64
CA PRO A 112 16.53 -12.45 16.52
C PRO A 112 16.96 -12.68 15.08
N ALA A 113 18.17 -13.23 14.92
CA ALA A 113 18.66 -13.63 13.61
C ALA A 113 17.68 -14.63 12.99
N TYR A 114 17.17 -14.30 11.80
CA TYR A 114 16.20 -15.14 11.15
C TYR A 114 16.84 -16.29 10.39
N GLU A 115 16.36 -17.50 10.62
CA GLU A 115 16.65 -18.66 9.79
C GLU A 115 15.54 -18.85 8.76
N TYR A 116 15.90 -18.79 7.49
CA TYR A 116 14.98 -18.99 6.39
C TYR A 116 14.52 -20.45 6.33
N HIS A 117 13.21 -20.67 6.45
CA HIS A 117 12.64 -21.99 6.24
C HIS A 117 12.31 -22.20 4.76
N GLN A 118 12.38 -23.45 4.34
CA GLN A 118 11.87 -23.80 3.02
C GLN A 118 10.34 -23.78 3.07
N VAL A 119 9.75 -22.83 2.35
CA VAL A 119 8.31 -22.69 2.20
C VAL A 119 7.87 -23.28 0.87
N THR A 120 6.83 -24.11 0.88
CA THR A 120 6.14 -24.56 -0.33
C THR A 120 4.64 -24.23 -0.24
N VAL A 121 4.02 -24.08 -1.40
CA VAL A 121 2.57 -23.88 -1.54
C VAL A 121 2.07 -24.91 -2.54
N GLU A 122 1.13 -25.74 -2.10
CA GLU A 122 0.37 -26.62 -3.00
C GLU A 122 -0.72 -25.81 -3.70
N GLU A 123 -1.16 -26.26 -4.89
CA GLU A 123 -2.20 -25.58 -5.65
C GLU A 123 -3.47 -25.40 -4.82
N GLN A 124 -3.90 -24.16 -4.66
CA GLN A 124 -5.09 -23.77 -3.90
C GLN A 124 -5.87 -22.70 -4.67
N GLU A 125 -7.17 -22.92 -4.85
CA GLU A 125 -8.09 -21.92 -5.42
C GLU A 125 -8.46 -20.89 -4.35
N ILE A 126 -8.27 -19.61 -4.64
CA ILE A 126 -8.53 -18.50 -3.72
C ILE A 126 -9.65 -17.57 -4.20
N VAL A 127 -9.94 -17.56 -5.50
CA VAL A 127 -11.05 -16.80 -6.08
C VAL A 127 -11.75 -17.68 -7.11
N ASN A 128 -13.09 -17.69 -7.08
CA ASN A 128 -13.94 -18.33 -8.07
C ASN A 128 -15.27 -17.57 -8.13
N VAL A 129 -15.35 -16.59 -9.02
CA VAL A 129 -16.49 -15.68 -9.12
C VAL A 129 -16.72 -15.28 -10.56
N ASP A 130 -17.95 -15.43 -11.05
CA ASP A 130 -18.41 -14.93 -12.35
C ASP A 130 -17.45 -15.20 -13.53
N GLY A 131 -16.86 -16.40 -13.57
CA GLY A 131 -15.95 -16.83 -14.63
C GLY A 131 -14.48 -16.45 -14.41
N LEU A 132 -14.14 -15.74 -13.35
CA LEU A 132 -12.77 -15.51 -12.89
C LEU A 132 -12.36 -16.57 -11.86
N VAL A 133 -11.29 -17.30 -12.14
CA VAL A 133 -10.66 -18.23 -11.18
C VAL A 133 -9.22 -17.83 -10.95
N ILE A 134 -8.82 -17.70 -9.68
CA ILE A 134 -7.42 -17.45 -9.29
C ILE A 134 -6.97 -18.58 -8.38
N LYS A 135 -5.84 -19.20 -8.73
CA LYS A 135 -5.20 -20.23 -7.94
C LYS A 135 -3.77 -19.82 -7.60
N VAL A 136 -3.36 -20.05 -6.36
CA VAL A 136 -1.95 -19.97 -5.98
C VAL A 136 -1.32 -21.34 -6.22
N THR A 137 -0.21 -21.39 -6.94
CA THR A 137 0.42 -22.63 -7.42
C THR A 137 1.84 -22.83 -6.88
N GLY A 138 2.40 -21.83 -6.19
CA GLY A 138 3.73 -21.94 -5.64
C GLY A 138 4.20 -20.69 -4.89
N TYR A 139 5.40 -20.81 -4.32
CA TYR A 139 6.10 -19.74 -3.65
C TYR A 139 7.57 -19.80 -3.99
N SER A 140 8.21 -18.63 -4.15
CA SER A 140 9.65 -18.55 -4.31
C SER A 140 10.24 -17.36 -3.58
N LEU A 141 11.39 -17.61 -2.95
CA LEU A 141 12.27 -16.60 -2.41
C LEU A 141 13.14 -16.04 -3.54
N GLN A 142 13.02 -14.75 -3.85
CA GLN A 142 13.96 -14.05 -4.72
C GLN A 142 15.14 -13.50 -3.91
N ASN A 143 16.16 -12.95 -4.58
CA ASN A 143 17.32 -12.37 -3.90
C ASN A 143 16.88 -11.24 -2.94
N GLY A 144 17.32 -11.30 -1.68
CA GLY A 144 17.02 -10.29 -0.67
C GLY A 144 15.64 -10.48 -0.02
N ASN A 145 14.86 -9.39 0.06
CA ASN A 145 13.58 -9.36 0.78
C ASN A 145 12.36 -9.55 -0.13
N ALA A 146 12.57 -9.64 -1.45
CA ALA A 146 11.52 -9.88 -2.42
C ALA A 146 11.04 -11.34 -2.35
N ARG A 147 9.73 -11.52 -2.40
CA ARG A 147 9.02 -12.79 -2.37
C ARG A 147 8.02 -12.84 -3.50
N THR A 148 7.70 -14.04 -3.95
CA THR A 148 6.75 -14.23 -5.03
C THR A 148 5.82 -15.39 -4.73
N PHE A 149 4.51 -15.14 -4.81
CA PHE A 149 3.53 -16.21 -4.99
C PHE A 149 3.33 -16.43 -6.49
N LYS A 150 3.41 -17.69 -6.93
CA LYS A 150 3.05 -18.07 -8.29
C LYS A 150 1.56 -18.28 -8.34
N MET A 151 0.91 -17.73 -9.34
CA MET A 151 -0.54 -17.85 -9.50
C MET A 151 -0.90 -18.26 -10.92
N ASN A 152 -2.01 -18.96 -11.06
CA ASN A 152 -2.68 -19.19 -12.32
C ASN A 152 -4.01 -18.42 -12.30
N ILE A 153 -4.28 -17.65 -13.34
CA ILE A 153 -5.51 -16.87 -13.50
C ILE A 153 -6.22 -17.33 -14.76
N ASP A 154 -7.45 -17.80 -14.59
CA ASP A 154 -8.34 -18.20 -15.67
C ASP A 154 -9.47 -17.16 -15.79
N ASN A 155 -9.45 -16.37 -16.86
CA ASN A 155 -10.46 -15.36 -17.14
C ASN A 155 -11.45 -15.87 -18.19
N GLN A 156 -12.65 -16.24 -17.75
CA GLN A 156 -13.79 -16.65 -18.57
C GLN A 156 -15.01 -15.76 -18.27
N THR A 157 -14.78 -14.51 -17.87
CA THR A 157 -15.83 -13.58 -17.47
C THR A 157 -16.66 -13.06 -18.64
N GLY A 158 -16.23 -13.31 -19.89
CA GLY A 158 -16.80 -12.73 -21.09
C GLY A 158 -16.24 -11.33 -21.42
N HIS A 159 -15.29 -10.85 -20.61
CA HIS A 159 -14.70 -9.52 -20.71
C HIS A 159 -13.18 -9.57 -20.46
N PRO A 160 -12.38 -8.73 -21.15
CA PRO A 160 -11.02 -8.46 -20.72
C PRO A 160 -11.01 -7.71 -19.38
N ILE A 161 -10.03 -8.00 -18.52
CA ILE A 161 -9.95 -7.45 -17.15
C ILE A 161 -8.61 -6.77 -16.87
N LYS A 162 -8.63 -5.79 -15.98
CA LYS A 162 -7.50 -5.41 -15.12
C LYS A 162 -7.72 -6.00 -13.75
N LEU A 163 -6.70 -6.65 -13.21
CA LEU A 163 -6.69 -7.26 -11.89
C LEU A 163 -5.62 -6.57 -11.05
N MET A 164 -6.00 -6.04 -9.89
CA MET A 164 -5.08 -5.35 -8.98
C MET A 164 -5.20 -5.93 -7.58
N ASN A 165 -4.10 -5.96 -6.84
CA ASN A 165 -4.15 -6.28 -5.42
C ASN A 165 -4.81 -5.15 -4.64
N GLU A 166 -5.78 -5.51 -3.82
CA GLU A 166 -6.44 -4.61 -2.88
C GLU A 166 -5.93 -4.85 -1.45
N MET A 167 -5.66 -6.11 -1.12
CA MET A 167 -5.27 -6.54 0.22
C MET A 167 -4.29 -7.68 0.12
N LEU A 168 -3.23 -7.63 0.92
CA LEU A 168 -2.37 -8.76 1.21
C LEU A 168 -2.17 -8.82 2.72
N ARG A 169 -2.51 -9.95 3.33
CA ARG A 169 -2.24 -10.23 4.73
C ARG A 169 -1.41 -11.49 4.84
N ILE A 170 -0.30 -11.43 5.58
CA ILE A 170 0.57 -12.58 5.83
C ILE A 170 0.69 -12.75 7.34
N ASN A 171 0.34 -13.92 7.85
CA ASN A 171 0.36 -14.24 9.28
C ASN A 171 -0.48 -13.24 10.12
N GLY A 172 -1.54 -12.68 9.52
CA GLY A 172 -2.37 -11.65 10.14
C GLY A 172 -1.87 -10.22 9.94
N PHE A 173 -0.66 -10.00 9.42
CA PHE A 173 -0.11 -8.68 9.15
C PHE A 173 -0.46 -8.17 7.76
N GLU A 174 -0.93 -6.93 7.69
CA GLU A 174 -1.09 -6.21 6.43
C GLU A 174 0.26 -5.94 5.78
N MET A 175 0.33 -6.24 4.49
CA MET A 175 1.53 -6.13 3.68
C MET A 175 1.20 -5.37 2.39
N SER A 176 2.21 -4.70 1.85
CA SER A 176 2.11 -4.12 0.51
C SER A 176 2.48 -5.17 -0.54
N GLY A 177 1.52 -5.51 -1.39
CA GLY A 177 1.74 -6.27 -2.61
C GLY A 177 1.86 -5.34 -3.82
N PHE A 178 2.74 -5.66 -4.76
CA PHE A 178 2.79 -4.98 -6.06
C PHE A 178 2.28 -5.96 -7.11
N PHE A 179 1.02 -5.80 -7.50
CA PHE A 179 0.40 -6.69 -8.46
C PHE A 179 -0.64 -5.97 -9.31
N TYR A 180 -0.44 -6.06 -10.62
CA TYR A 180 -1.28 -5.50 -11.66
C TYR A 180 -1.17 -6.39 -12.89
N GLU A 181 -2.29 -6.91 -13.39
CA GLU A 181 -2.33 -7.72 -14.60
C GLU A 181 -3.47 -7.26 -15.50
N GLU A 182 -3.22 -7.18 -16.81
CA GLU A 182 -4.27 -7.04 -17.83
C GLU A 182 -4.41 -8.37 -18.56
N LEU A 183 -5.62 -8.91 -18.59
CA LEU A 183 -5.89 -10.23 -19.13
C LEU A 183 -7.05 -10.16 -20.11
N GLU A 184 -6.84 -10.70 -21.31
CA GLU A 184 -7.93 -10.86 -22.28
C GLU A 184 -8.96 -11.89 -21.78
N ASP A 185 -10.19 -11.81 -22.29
CA ASP A 185 -11.18 -12.88 -22.09
C ASP A 185 -10.68 -14.21 -22.67
N GLN A 186 -11.15 -15.31 -22.12
CA GLN A 186 -10.80 -16.69 -22.50
C GLN A 186 -9.30 -17.01 -22.39
N THR A 187 -8.60 -16.36 -21.45
CA THR A 187 -7.19 -16.63 -21.18
C THR A 187 -7.00 -17.45 -19.90
N ASN A 188 -5.95 -18.26 -19.90
CA ASN A 188 -5.44 -18.94 -18.71
C ASN A 188 -3.93 -18.65 -18.65
N THR A 189 -3.51 -17.91 -17.62
CA THR A 189 -2.18 -17.28 -17.56
C THR A 189 -1.52 -17.52 -16.21
N ASP A 190 -0.27 -17.95 -16.24
CA ASP A 190 0.58 -17.99 -15.05
C ASP A 190 1.24 -16.63 -14.81
N VAL A 191 1.14 -16.12 -13.59
CA VAL A 191 1.66 -14.82 -13.18
C VAL A 191 2.44 -14.93 -11.87
N ASP A 192 3.30 -13.94 -11.62
CA ASP A 192 4.08 -13.83 -10.39
C ASP A 192 3.56 -12.63 -9.58
N PHE A 193 3.03 -12.90 -8.38
CA PHE A 193 2.65 -11.86 -7.43
C PHE A 193 3.86 -11.50 -6.57
N GLU A 194 4.43 -10.31 -6.76
CA GLU A 194 5.59 -9.85 -6.01
C GLU A 194 5.19 -9.04 -4.77
N PHE A 195 5.87 -9.32 -3.66
CA PHE A 195 5.75 -8.54 -2.44
C PHE A 195 7.09 -8.49 -1.70
N PHE A 196 7.24 -7.50 -0.82
CA PHE A 196 8.42 -7.33 0.01
C PHE A 196 8.07 -7.65 1.45
N MET A 197 8.84 -8.54 2.07
CA MET A 197 8.73 -8.74 3.50
C MET A 197 9.56 -7.69 4.23
N THR A 198 8.86 -6.67 4.71
CA THR A 198 9.41 -5.65 5.62
C THR A 198 9.43 -6.14 7.07
N LEU A 199 8.40 -6.88 7.48
CA LEU A 199 8.29 -7.43 8.84
C LEU A 199 9.53 -8.19 9.32
N GLY A 200 10.18 -8.90 8.41
CA GLY A 200 11.32 -9.72 8.78
C GLY A 200 12.49 -8.92 9.36
N THR A 201 12.71 -7.68 8.88
CA THR A 201 13.74 -6.80 9.45
C THR A 201 13.30 -6.15 10.76
N ASP A 202 12.01 -6.16 11.06
CA ASP A 202 11.41 -5.34 12.12
C ASP A 202 11.02 -6.18 13.33
N ILE A 203 10.55 -7.42 13.10
CA ILE A 203 9.99 -8.31 14.14
C ILE A 203 10.45 -9.77 14.00
N GLY A 204 11.34 -10.07 13.04
CA GLY A 204 11.97 -11.38 12.93
C GLY A 204 11.08 -12.50 12.40
N ASP A 205 10.07 -12.20 11.59
CA ASP A 205 9.26 -13.21 10.90
C ASP A 205 9.26 -12.96 9.38
N TRP A 206 9.78 -13.93 8.62
CA TRP A 206 9.97 -13.82 7.18
C TRP A 206 9.27 -14.91 6.36
N ASP A 207 8.57 -15.84 7.00
CA ASP A 207 7.96 -16.96 6.27
C ASP A 207 6.44 -16.91 6.34
N PRO A 208 5.75 -16.93 5.18
CA PRO A 208 4.30 -16.96 5.15
C PRO A 208 3.79 -18.32 5.62
N ARG A 209 2.76 -18.32 6.48
CA ARG A 209 2.05 -19.50 6.99
C ARG A 209 0.60 -19.47 6.53
N THR A 210 -0.07 -18.38 6.87
CA THR A 210 -1.43 -18.07 6.43
C THR A 210 -1.38 -16.81 5.60
N VAL A 211 -2.06 -16.82 4.46
CA VAL A 211 -2.07 -15.69 3.53
C VAL A 211 -3.51 -15.41 3.12
N ASP A 212 -3.91 -14.16 3.23
CA ASP A 212 -5.19 -13.65 2.76
C ASP A 212 -4.95 -12.63 1.65
N MET A 213 -5.71 -12.71 0.57
CA MET A 213 -5.59 -11.84 -0.59
C MET A 213 -6.98 -11.36 -1.03
N LYS A 214 -7.04 -10.11 -1.47
CA LYS A 214 -8.23 -9.53 -2.10
C LYS A 214 -7.82 -8.79 -3.35
N PHE A 215 -8.67 -8.82 -4.37
CA PHE A 215 -8.40 -8.17 -5.63
C PHE A 215 -9.53 -7.24 -6.03
N SER A 216 -9.19 -6.14 -6.69
CA SER A 216 -10.12 -5.35 -7.48
C SER A 216 -10.02 -5.75 -8.95
N VAL A 217 -11.18 -5.82 -9.60
CA VAL A 217 -11.32 -6.18 -11.01
C VAL A 217 -12.03 -5.04 -11.74
N GLU A 218 -11.45 -4.59 -12.84
CA GLU A 218 -12.06 -3.64 -13.78
C GLU A 218 -12.20 -4.31 -15.13
N TYR A 219 -13.42 -4.35 -15.69
CA TYR A 219 -13.62 -4.79 -17.07
C TYR A 219 -13.18 -3.68 -18.01
N THR A 220 -12.24 -3.95 -18.93
CA THR A 220 -11.61 -2.88 -19.73
C THR A 220 -12.44 -2.43 -20.93
N ASP A 221 -13.50 -3.16 -21.26
CA ASP A 221 -14.46 -2.88 -22.32
C ASP A 221 -15.78 -2.29 -21.81
N THR A 222 -15.91 -2.11 -20.48
CA THR A 222 -17.07 -1.47 -19.83
C THR A 222 -16.61 -0.53 -18.71
N GLU A 223 -17.56 0.06 -17.97
CA GLU A 223 -17.29 0.86 -16.76
C GLU A 223 -17.47 0.04 -15.47
N ALA A 224 -17.78 -1.26 -15.60
CA ALA A 224 -18.09 -2.09 -14.47
C ALA A 224 -16.81 -2.56 -13.74
N THR A 225 -16.87 -2.48 -12.42
CA THR A 225 -15.82 -2.91 -11.50
C THR A 225 -16.42 -3.74 -10.38
N PHE A 226 -15.62 -4.64 -9.80
CA PHE A 226 -15.98 -5.33 -8.58
C PHE A 226 -14.74 -5.65 -7.74
N LYS A 227 -14.95 -6.01 -6.48
CA LYS A 227 -13.90 -6.55 -5.61
C LYS A 227 -14.22 -7.99 -5.28
N THR A 228 -13.21 -8.85 -5.25
CA THR A 228 -13.39 -10.23 -4.81
C THR A 228 -13.68 -10.26 -3.31
N ASP A 229 -14.26 -11.37 -2.85
CA ASP A 229 -14.13 -11.72 -1.43
C ASP A 229 -12.66 -12.02 -1.10
N VAL A 230 -12.36 -12.11 0.19
CA VAL A 230 -11.02 -12.48 0.67
C VAL A 230 -10.78 -13.95 0.34
N GLY A 231 -9.76 -14.21 -0.46
CA GLY A 231 -9.24 -15.54 -0.74
C GLY A 231 -8.11 -15.88 0.22
N SER A 232 -8.21 -17.02 0.91
CA SER A 232 -7.22 -17.46 1.90
C SER A 232 -6.54 -18.75 1.47
N PHE A 233 -5.25 -18.87 1.72
CA PHE A 233 -4.51 -20.12 1.54
C PHE A 233 -3.43 -20.31 2.61
N GLN A 234 -2.93 -21.54 2.68
CA GLN A 234 -1.91 -21.94 3.64
C GLN A 234 -0.65 -22.44 2.94
N THR A 235 0.50 -22.27 3.60
CA THR A 235 1.78 -22.80 3.14
C THR A 235 2.15 -24.08 3.90
N SER A 236 3.29 -24.68 3.54
CA SER A 236 3.87 -25.82 4.25
C SER A 236 4.19 -25.58 5.72
N LEU A 237 4.24 -24.32 6.17
CA LEU A 237 4.52 -23.95 7.56
C LEU A 237 3.25 -23.62 8.35
N ALA A 238 2.07 -23.81 7.77
CA ALA A 238 0.81 -23.57 8.47
C ALA A 238 0.67 -24.48 9.71
N GLY A 239 0.12 -23.91 10.79
CA GLY A 239 -0.04 -24.59 12.08
C GLY A 239 1.20 -24.52 13.00
N GLU A 240 2.33 -23.99 12.52
CA GLU A 240 3.43 -23.59 13.41
C GLU A 240 3.07 -22.30 14.14
N GLU A 241 3.05 -22.35 15.48
CA GLU A 241 2.75 -21.18 16.31
C GLU A 241 3.97 -20.24 16.33
N VAL A 242 3.76 -19.00 15.89
CA VAL A 242 4.72 -17.91 16.05
C VAL A 242 4.15 -16.93 17.04
N SER A 243 4.80 -16.81 18.19
CA SER A 243 4.54 -15.75 19.15
C SER A 243 5.49 -14.58 18.88
N TYR A 244 4.93 -13.39 18.67
CA TYR A 244 5.71 -12.16 18.69
C TYR A 244 5.77 -11.66 20.13
N ASP A 245 6.97 -11.59 20.70
CA ASP A 245 7.17 -11.00 22.01
C ASP A 245 7.40 -9.51 21.83
N PHE A 246 6.43 -8.68 22.20
CA PHE A 246 6.57 -7.22 22.25
C PHE A 246 6.58 -6.69 23.68
N SER A 247 6.83 -7.56 24.68
CA SER A 247 6.83 -7.19 26.10
C SER A 247 7.93 -6.19 26.49
N TYR A 248 8.94 -6.02 25.62
CA TYR A 248 9.98 -5.00 25.74
C TYR A 248 9.55 -3.61 25.25
N GLY A 249 8.45 -3.53 24.49
CA GLY A 249 7.92 -2.29 23.94
C GLY A 249 7.16 -1.44 24.96
N ALA A 250 6.74 -0.25 24.54
CA ALA A 250 5.86 0.61 25.30
C ALA A 250 4.43 0.55 24.74
N THR A 251 3.48 0.02 25.51
CA THR A 251 2.07 0.07 25.16
C THR A 251 1.56 1.51 25.18
N LEU A 252 1.07 1.96 24.02
CA LEU A 252 0.54 3.29 23.77
C LEU A 252 -0.98 3.34 23.90
N PHE A 253 -1.63 2.22 23.59
CA PHE A 253 -3.07 2.04 23.70
C PHE A 253 -3.37 0.54 23.84
N ASP A 254 -4.28 0.18 24.74
CA ASP A 254 -4.84 -1.17 24.84
C ASP A 254 -6.23 -1.08 25.46
N ASP A 255 -7.25 -1.58 24.77
CA ASP A 255 -8.61 -1.72 25.28
C ASP A 255 -9.13 -3.17 25.30
N GLY A 256 -8.23 -4.14 25.07
CA GLY A 256 -8.53 -5.56 24.92
C GLY A 256 -9.04 -5.95 23.53
N THR A 257 -9.42 -5.01 22.68
CA THR A 257 -9.83 -5.24 21.28
C THR A 257 -8.89 -4.61 20.26
N MET A 258 -8.14 -3.58 20.66
CA MET A 258 -7.08 -2.98 19.87
C MET A 258 -5.84 -2.81 20.75
N ASN A 259 -4.67 -2.95 20.15
CA ASN A 259 -3.39 -2.73 20.80
C ASN A 259 -2.51 -1.85 19.90
N VAL A 260 -1.83 -0.88 20.51
CA VAL A 260 -0.75 -0.13 19.88
C VAL A 260 0.45 -0.18 20.81
N THR A 261 1.57 -0.68 20.31
CA THR A 261 2.82 -0.78 21.06
C THR A 261 3.96 -0.18 20.25
N ALA A 262 4.69 0.79 20.83
CA ALA A 262 5.97 1.20 20.28
C ALA A 262 6.99 0.10 20.56
N ILE A 263 7.57 -0.48 19.52
CA ILE A 263 8.45 -1.64 19.64
C ILE A 263 9.92 -1.28 19.39
N ASP A 264 10.22 -0.33 18.51
CA ASP A 264 11.60 0.06 18.24
C ASP A 264 11.75 1.56 18.02
N TYR A 265 12.96 2.06 18.26
CA TYR A 265 13.41 3.35 17.76
C TYR A 265 14.81 3.22 17.19
N SER A 266 14.97 3.60 15.93
CA SER A 266 16.26 3.62 15.25
C SER A 266 16.46 4.90 14.46
N THR A 267 17.64 5.05 13.86
CA THR A 267 17.96 6.16 12.97
C THR A 267 18.44 5.56 11.66
N ASP A 268 17.85 6.00 10.56
CA ASP A 268 18.17 5.47 9.24
C ASP A 268 19.49 6.02 8.69
N SER A 269 19.85 5.60 7.48
CA SER A 269 21.09 6.05 6.82
C SER A 269 21.13 7.55 6.46
N TYR A 270 19.97 8.22 6.46
CA TYR A 270 19.83 9.65 6.19
C TYR A 270 19.80 10.48 7.48
N GLY A 271 19.71 9.83 8.64
CA GLY A 271 19.61 10.48 9.94
C GLY A 271 18.18 10.76 10.39
N ASP A 272 17.17 10.28 9.67
CA ASP A 272 15.78 10.35 10.11
C ASP A 272 15.56 9.31 11.23
N GLY A 273 14.90 9.73 12.31
CA GLY A 273 14.46 8.83 13.37
C GLY A 273 13.25 8.02 12.89
N ILE A 274 13.22 6.73 13.22
CA ILE A 274 12.10 5.84 12.90
C ILE A 274 11.63 5.20 14.20
N LEU A 275 10.43 5.56 14.64
CA LEU A 275 9.73 4.85 15.71
C LEU A 275 8.82 3.79 15.06
N LEU A 276 9.04 2.52 15.36
CA LEU A 276 8.21 1.42 14.87
C LEU A 276 7.07 1.14 15.84
N LEU A 277 5.86 1.07 15.30
CA LEU A 277 4.65 0.71 16.02
C LEU A 277 4.14 -0.65 15.56
N TYR A 278 3.85 -1.54 16.51
CA TYR A 278 2.95 -2.66 16.31
C TYR A 278 1.51 -2.19 16.57
N ILE A 279 0.62 -2.44 15.62
CA ILE A 279 -0.79 -2.11 15.70
C ILE A 279 -1.60 -3.38 15.47
N GLU A 280 -2.57 -3.65 16.32
CA GLU A 280 -3.49 -4.77 16.22
C GLU A 280 -4.93 -4.27 16.34
N ASN A 281 -5.78 -4.70 15.41
CA ASN A 281 -7.20 -4.40 15.38
C ASN A 281 -8.00 -5.71 15.37
N ASN A 282 -8.56 -6.10 16.51
CA ASN A 282 -9.42 -7.28 16.65
C ASN A 282 -10.92 -6.91 16.60
N ARG A 283 -11.27 -5.73 16.08
CA ARG A 283 -12.66 -5.32 15.84
C ARG A 283 -13.11 -5.73 14.45
N ASP A 284 -14.42 -5.64 14.22
CA ASP A 284 -15.07 -5.95 12.94
C ASP A 284 -15.08 -4.77 11.95
N THR A 285 -14.46 -3.65 12.29
CA THR A 285 -14.41 -2.42 11.50
C THR A 285 -12.99 -1.96 11.24
N THR A 286 -12.74 -1.33 10.08
CA THR A 286 -11.46 -0.67 9.80
C THR A 286 -11.27 0.50 10.75
N MET A 287 -10.10 0.56 11.37
CA MET A 287 -9.74 1.61 12.32
C MET A 287 -8.60 2.45 11.75
N LEU A 288 -8.73 3.77 11.87
CA LEU A 288 -7.67 4.73 11.64
C LEU A 288 -6.95 4.99 12.96
N PHE A 289 -5.67 4.67 13.00
CA PHE A 289 -4.76 5.00 14.08
C PHE A 289 -3.99 6.27 13.72
N ASP A 290 -3.95 7.20 14.66
CA ASP A 290 -3.29 8.47 14.49
C ASP A 290 -2.76 9.01 15.84
N ARG A 291 -2.11 10.17 15.79
CA ARG A 291 -1.64 10.94 16.96
C ARG A 291 -2.51 12.15 17.21
N GLU A 292 -2.85 12.40 18.46
CA GLU A 292 -3.35 13.72 18.88
C GLU A 292 -2.18 14.72 18.93
N TYR A 293 -1.08 14.32 19.54
CA TYR A 293 0.18 15.04 19.51
C TYR A 293 1.36 14.09 19.65
N ILE A 294 2.53 14.59 19.25
CA ILE A 294 3.82 13.96 19.49
C ILE A 294 4.83 15.05 19.89
N ARG A 295 5.65 14.77 20.90
CA ARG A 295 6.74 15.65 21.33
C ARG A 295 8.03 14.88 21.42
N VAL A 296 9.11 15.45 20.91
CA VAL A 296 10.47 14.93 21.09
C VAL A 296 11.21 15.86 22.04
N ASN A 297 11.75 15.32 23.12
CA ASN A 297 12.46 16.10 24.14
C ASN A 297 11.64 17.31 24.64
N GLY A 298 10.33 17.14 24.81
CA GLY A 298 9.40 18.20 25.24
C GLY A 298 8.93 19.14 24.14
N VAL A 299 9.51 19.07 22.93
CA VAL A 299 9.15 19.95 21.82
C VAL A 299 8.18 19.25 20.87
N GLU A 300 7.05 19.88 20.60
CA GLU A 300 6.04 19.37 19.68
C GLU A 300 6.53 19.34 18.24
N LEU A 301 6.24 18.24 17.55
CA LEU A 301 6.63 17.98 16.17
C LEU A 301 5.42 17.60 15.33
N THR A 302 5.49 17.92 14.05
CA THR A 302 4.56 17.41 13.05
C THR A 302 5.15 16.13 12.44
N THR A 303 4.80 14.97 13.00
CA THR A 303 5.03 13.65 12.35
C THR A 303 3.71 13.10 11.83
N LEU A 304 3.71 12.02 11.06
CA LEU A 304 2.50 11.33 10.55
C LEU A 304 2.45 9.90 11.10
N ILE A 305 1.32 9.49 11.70
CA ILE A 305 1.03 8.10 12.14
C ILE A 305 -0.20 7.54 11.40
N TYR A 306 -0.70 8.27 10.38
CA TYR A 306 -1.97 8.02 9.70
C TYR A 306 -2.04 6.62 9.05
N SER A 307 -2.58 5.65 9.79
CA SER A 307 -2.56 4.24 9.42
C SER A 307 -3.94 3.60 9.57
N PHE A 308 -4.50 3.14 8.45
CA PHE A 308 -5.69 2.30 8.46
C PHE A 308 -5.28 0.86 8.71
N VAL A 309 -6.01 0.19 9.60
CA VAL A 309 -5.85 -1.24 9.90
C VAL A 309 -7.23 -1.90 9.81
N GLU A 310 -7.35 -2.86 8.90
CA GLU A 310 -8.56 -3.62 8.61
C GLU A 310 -9.03 -4.45 9.82
N PRO A 311 -10.27 -4.97 9.77
CA PRO A 311 -10.75 -5.93 10.75
C PRO A 311 -9.83 -7.14 10.90
N HIS A 312 -9.58 -7.52 12.16
CA HIS A 312 -8.80 -8.70 12.54
C HIS A 312 -7.37 -8.73 11.95
N SER A 313 -6.79 -7.54 11.74
CA SER A 313 -5.45 -7.33 11.17
C SER A 313 -4.42 -6.89 12.22
N LYS A 314 -3.16 -7.09 11.85
CA LYS A 314 -1.98 -6.50 12.47
C LYS A 314 -1.23 -5.63 11.45
N LYS A 315 -0.43 -4.69 11.92
CA LYS A 315 0.40 -3.84 11.08
C LYS A 315 1.65 -3.40 11.81
N ILE A 316 2.75 -3.29 11.08
CA ILE A 316 3.95 -2.57 11.52
C ILE A 316 3.96 -1.22 10.80
N GLU A 317 3.94 -0.14 11.58
CA GLU A 317 3.91 1.23 11.07
C GLU A 317 5.19 1.97 11.44
N SER A 318 5.71 2.74 10.48
CA SER A 318 6.93 3.54 10.66
C SER A 318 6.60 5.01 10.85
N VAL A 319 6.88 5.53 12.04
CA VAL A 319 6.71 6.94 12.34
C VAL A 319 8.03 7.68 12.14
N TYR A 320 8.10 8.47 11.07
CA TYR A 320 9.29 9.21 10.70
C TYR A 320 9.41 10.54 11.47
N ILE A 321 10.52 10.69 12.19
CA ILE A 321 10.96 11.93 12.83
C ILE A 321 12.08 12.50 11.96
N ARG A 322 11.75 13.52 11.17
CA ARG A 322 12.66 14.01 10.13
C ARG A 322 13.86 14.73 10.72
N LYS A 323 15.05 14.40 10.24
CA LYS A 323 16.31 15.03 10.63
C LYS A 323 16.27 16.54 10.45
N SER A 324 15.66 17.02 9.36
CA SER A 324 15.54 18.45 9.09
C SER A 324 14.74 19.18 10.18
N GLN A 325 13.66 18.57 10.68
CA GLN A 325 12.87 19.13 11.78
C GLN A 325 13.68 19.13 13.09
N LEU A 326 14.43 18.05 13.36
CA LEU A 326 15.31 17.98 14.53
C LEU A 326 16.40 19.06 14.49
N ASP A 327 17.04 19.27 13.33
CA ASP A 327 18.08 20.29 13.14
C ASP A 327 17.52 21.71 13.36
N GLU A 328 16.35 22.01 12.79
CA GLU A 328 15.66 23.31 12.96
C GLU A 328 15.35 23.62 14.43
N LEU A 329 15.01 22.60 15.20
CA LEU A 329 14.69 22.69 16.63
C LEU A 329 15.94 22.54 17.53
N ASN A 330 17.13 22.40 16.95
CA ASN A 330 18.40 22.15 17.66
C ASN A 330 18.38 20.89 18.54
N ILE A 331 17.61 19.87 18.16
CA ILE A 331 17.57 18.57 18.81
C ILE A 331 18.65 17.68 18.18
N LYS A 332 19.69 17.36 18.95
CA LYS A 332 20.80 16.52 18.48
C LYS A 332 20.57 15.03 18.68
N ASP A 333 19.96 14.69 19.80
CA ASP A 333 19.70 13.32 20.23
C ASP A 333 18.24 13.23 20.66
N VAL A 334 17.52 12.21 20.19
CA VAL A 334 16.16 11.90 20.64
C VAL A 334 16.26 11.09 21.92
N LYS A 335 15.95 11.72 23.06
CA LYS A 335 16.01 11.08 24.39
C LYS A 335 14.64 10.63 24.87
N THR A 336 13.61 11.36 24.45
CA THR A 336 12.23 11.08 24.80
C THR A 336 11.32 11.32 23.61
N ILE A 337 10.32 10.46 23.47
CA ILE A 337 9.16 10.68 22.62
C ILE A 337 7.93 10.60 23.53
N ALA A 338 7.16 11.67 23.62
CA ALA A 338 5.86 11.69 24.27
C ALA A 338 4.76 11.68 23.22
N LEU A 339 3.77 10.80 23.35
CA LEU A 339 2.69 10.68 22.38
C LEU A 339 1.35 10.35 23.04
N THR A 340 0.27 10.76 22.37
CA THR A 340 -1.09 10.33 22.69
C THR A 340 -1.74 9.82 21.41
N MET A 341 -2.22 8.56 21.45
CA MET A 341 -2.94 7.98 20.32
C MET A 341 -4.33 8.59 20.21
N MET A 342 -4.75 8.85 18.96
CA MET A 342 -6.12 9.16 18.58
C MET A 342 -6.56 8.08 17.59
N ILE A 343 -7.65 7.41 17.90
CA ILE A 343 -8.15 6.27 17.14
C ILE A 343 -9.61 6.53 16.78
N ARG A 344 -10.02 6.18 15.56
CA ARG A 344 -11.41 6.29 15.11
C ARG A 344 -11.72 5.27 14.03
N GLU A 345 -12.99 4.99 13.83
CA GLU A 345 -13.44 4.18 12.68
C GLU A 345 -13.23 4.96 11.38
N GLU A 346 -12.90 4.26 10.29
CA GLU A 346 -12.67 4.88 8.97
C GLU A 346 -13.88 5.72 8.51
N ASP A 347 -15.09 5.20 8.70
CA ASP A 347 -16.33 5.83 8.25
C ASP A 347 -16.95 6.80 9.27
N ASN A 348 -16.34 6.98 10.45
CA ASN A 348 -16.84 7.85 11.51
C ASN A 348 -15.78 8.88 11.94
N PHE A 349 -15.87 10.07 11.35
CA PHE A 349 -14.95 11.17 11.63
C PHE A 349 -15.20 11.90 12.95
N GLN A 350 -16.35 11.66 13.61
CA GLN A 350 -16.79 12.39 14.79
C GLN A 350 -16.33 11.72 16.08
N ASP A 351 -16.45 10.40 16.16
CA ASP A 351 -16.11 9.67 17.37
C ASP A 351 -14.62 9.32 17.40
N LYS A 352 -13.93 9.88 18.38
CA LYS A 352 -12.50 9.67 18.60
C LYS A 352 -12.27 9.05 19.97
N ILE A 353 -11.44 8.04 19.99
CA ILE A 353 -10.93 7.40 21.19
C ILE A 353 -9.51 7.94 21.39
N TYR A 354 -9.22 8.39 22.61
CA TYR A 354 -7.90 8.88 22.98
C TYR A 354 -7.24 7.90 23.93
N GLY A 355 -5.96 7.61 23.67
CA GLY A 355 -5.11 6.94 24.65
C GLY A 355 -4.68 7.89 25.76
N GLU A 356 -4.09 7.34 26.81
CA GLU A 356 -3.39 8.13 27.81
C GLU A 356 -2.04 8.63 27.25
N PRO A 357 -1.51 9.77 27.72
CA PRO A 357 -0.16 10.19 27.39
C PRO A 357 0.90 9.14 27.80
N VAL A 358 1.78 8.78 26.88
CA VAL A 358 2.92 7.89 27.15
C VAL A 358 4.22 8.61 26.80
N ILE A 359 5.21 8.53 27.69
CA ILE A 359 6.54 9.06 27.49
C ILE A 359 7.50 7.89 27.39
N ILE A 360 8.02 7.68 26.18
CA ILE A 360 9.06 6.71 25.89
C ILE A 360 10.41 7.37 26.14
N LYS A 361 11.27 6.71 26.89
CA LYS A 361 12.66 7.10 27.10
C LYS A 361 13.60 6.15 26.36
N PHE A 362 14.63 6.72 25.75
CA PHE A 362 15.71 6.02 25.07
C PHE A 362 17.01 6.28 25.82
N ASP A 363 17.89 5.28 25.85
CA ASP A 363 19.19 5.33 26.56
C ASP A 363 20.26 6.19 25.86
#